data_AF-A0A0F9KQE9-F1
#
_entry.id   AF-A0A0F9KQE9-F1
#
_cell.length_a   1.000
_cell.length_b   1.000
_cell.length_c   1.000
_cell.angle_alpha   90.00
_cell.angle_beta   90.00
_cell.angle_gamma   90.00
#
_symmetry.space_group_name_H-M   'P 1'
#
loop_
_entity.id
_entity.type
_entity.pdbx_description
1 polymer ?
#
loop_
_entity_poly.entity_id
_entity_poly.type
_entity_poly.pdbx_seq_one_letter_code
_entity_poly.pdbx_strand_id
1 'polypeptide(L)'
;MPRPICVQCGVEMRPTENGVFVCVHDDDGEPYEVWSGDKFGCPRCDGEVVVGFGKKAVSSHFKEGFEEWVLQSDVAVKRWDGERA
;
A
#
# COMPACT_ATOMS: atom_id res chain seq x y z
N MET A 1 13.88 -10.77 2.28
CA MET A 1 12.92 -9.65 2.25
C MET A 1 13.67 -8.37 2.51
N PRO A 2 13.44 -7.30 1.74
CA PRO A 2 14.02 -5.99 2.04
C PRO A 2 13.56 -5.50 3.41
N ARG A 3 14.43 -4.77 4.12
CA ARG A 3 14.19 -4.21 5.45
C ARG A 3 13.73 -2.76 5.31
N PRO A 4 12.42 -2.45 5.44
CA PRO A 4 11.95 -1.08 5.32
C PRO A 4 12.53 -0.19 6.44
N ILE A 5 13.10 0.95 6.04
CA ILE A 5 13.67 1.94 6.95
C ILE A 5 12.81 3.20 6.91
N CYS A 6 12.43 3.72 8.06
CA CYS A 6 11.75 4.99 8.14
C CYS A 6 12.71 6.12 7.76
N VAL A 7 12.41 6.86 6.68
CA VAL A 7 13.26 7.95 6.18
C VAL A 7 13.40 9.09 7.20
N GLN A 8 12.34 9.37 7.97
CA GLN A 8 12.34 10.44 8.97
C GLN A 8 13.15 10.11 10.23
N CYS A 9 13.09 8.85 10.69
CA CYS A 9 13.69 8.45 11.97
C CYS A 9 15.00 7.67 11.84
N GLY A 10 15.33 7.16 10.64
CA GLY A 10 16.52 6.33 10.40
C GLY A 10 16.49 4.98 11.13
N VAL A 11 15.31 4.47 11.48
CA VAL A 11 15.14 3.18 12.18
C VAL A 11 14.39 2.17 11.34
N GLU A 12 14.63 0.89 11.62
CA GLU A 12 13.93 -0.21 10.99
C GLU A 12 12.45 -0.21 11.39
N MET A 13 11.58 -0.27 10.37
CA MET A 13 10.13 -0.39 10.56
C MET A 13 9.79 -1.83 10.94
N ARG A 14 8.68 -2.01 11.66
CA ARG A 14 8.23 -3.33 12.11
C ARG A 14 6.88 -3.67 11.48
N PRO A 15 6.61 -4.95 11.17
CA PRO A 15 5.31 -5.36 10.69
C PRO A 15 4.27 -5.07 11.77
N THR A 16 3.21 -4.37 11.39
CA THR A 16 2.07 -4.06 12.26
C THR A 16 0.88 -4.95 11.92
N GLU A 17 0.71 -5.26 10.64
CA GLU A 17 -0.39 -6.08 10.13
C GLU A 17 0.05 -6.80 8.86
N ASN A 18 -0.30 -8.07 8.70
CA ASN A 18 0.10 -8.88 7.56
C ASN A 18 -1.11 -9.17 6.66
N GLY A 19 -0.89 -9.28 5.36
CA GLY A 19 -1.93 -9.66 4.40
C GLY A 19 -3.00 -8.60 4.17
N VAL A 20 -2.67 -7.31 4.29
CA VAL A 20 -3.57 -6.20 3.99
C VAL A 20 -3.82 -6.08 2.49
N PHE A 21 -5.00 -5.60 2.11
CA PHE A 21 -5.32 -5.26 0.72
C PHE A 21 -5.12 -3.76 0.46
N VAL A 22 -4.43 -3.45 -0.63
CA VAL A 22 -4.11 -2.08 -1.04
C VAL A 22 -4.67 -1.81 -2.42
N CYS A 23 -5.49 -0.77 -2.54
CA CYS A 23 -5.91 -0.25 -3.83
C CYS A 23 -4.85 0.73 -4.36
N VAL A 24 -4.26 0.38 -5.49
CA VAL A 24 -3.36 1.24 -6.27
C VAL A 24 -4.20 1.96 -7.32
N HIS A 25 -4.00 3.27 -7.41
CA HIS A 25 -4.69 4.13 -8.35
C HIS A 25 -3.77 4.44 -9.54
N ASP A 26 -4.35 4.74 -10.69
CA ASP A 26 -3.62 5.22 -11.86
C ASP A 26 -3.25 6.72 -11.75
N ASP A 27 -2.73 7.28 -12.83
CA ASP A 27 -2.28 8.69 -12.90
C ASP A 27 -3.45 9.68 -12.75
N ASP A 28 -4.67 9.28 -13.13
CA ASP A 28 -5.90 10.06 -13.01
C ASP A 28 -6.52 9.94 -11.60
N GLY A 29 -6.04 8.99 -10.79
CA GLY A 29 -6.49 8.73 -9.43
C GLY A 29 -7.64 7.74 -9.36
N GLU A 30 -7.91 7.01 -10.44
CA GLU A 30 -8.95 5.98 -10.49
C GLU A 30 -8.39 4.62 -10.01
N PRO A 31 -9.18 3.81 -9.29
CA PRO A 31 -8.77 2.47 -8.86
C PRO A 31 -8.32 1.59 -10.03
N TYR A 32 -7.07 1.13 -10.00
CA TYR A 32 -6.46 0.40 -11.11
C TYR A 32 -6.22 -1.07 -10.77
N GLU A 33 -5.61 -1.35 -9.61
CA GLU A 33 -5.28 -2.70 -9.16
C GLU A 33 -5.39 -2.82 -7.64
N VAL A 34 -5.80 -4.00 -7.17
CA VAL A 34 -5.76 -4.36 -5.75
C VAL A 34 -4.65 -5.37 -5.52
N TRP A 35 -3.75 -5.05 -4.60
CA TRP A 35 -2.60 -5.86 -4.23
C TRP A 35 -2.72 -6.35 -2.79
N SER A 36 -2.10 -7.49 -2.48
CA SER A 36 -1.94 -7.96 -1.10
C SER A 36 -0.48 -7.77 -0.68
N GLY A 37 -0.28 -7.21 0.51
CA GLY A 37 1.03 -6.98 1.10
C GLY A 37 0.97 -6.93 2.61
N ASP A 38 2.07 -6.52 3.24
CA ASP A 38 2.18 -6.42 4.69
C ASP A 38 2.42 -4.96 5.08
N LYS A 39 1.68 -4.49 6.08
CA LYS A 39 1.78 -3.15 6.62
C LYS A 39 2.91 -3.09 7.65
N PHE A 40 3.79 -2.11 7.49
CA PHE A 40 4.89 -1.83 8.39
C PHE A 40 4.72 -0.43 8.98
N GLY A 41 4.95 -0.31 10.28
CA GLY A 41 4.92 0.95 11.02
C GLY A 41 6.29 1.31 11.59
N CYS A 42 6.60 2.60 11.63
CA CYS A 42 7.76 3.10 12.35
C CYS A 42 7.48 3.06 13.86
N PRO A 43 8.40 2.54 14.70
CA PRO A 43 8.21 2.52 16.15
C PRO A 43 8.43 3.89 16.83
N ARG A 44 8.73 4.96 16.07
CA ARG A 44 9.09 6.29 16.59
C ARG A 44 8.24 7.44 16.06
N CYS A 45 7.54 7.24 14.95
CA CYS A 45 6.66 8.23 14.35
C CYS A 45 5.49 7.52 13.66
N ASP A 46 4.53 8.28 13.15
CA ASP A 46 3.33 7.75 12.49
C ASP A 46 3.58 7.33 11.03
N GLY A 47 4.84 7.11 10.65
CA GLY A 47 5.20 6.67 9.30
C GLY A 47 4.80 5.22 9.08
N GLU A 48 4.02 4.97 8.02
CA GLU A 48 3.54 3.64 7.64
C GLU A 48 3.81 3.38 6.16
N VAL A 49 4.09 2.13 5.82
CA VAL A 49 4.26 1.67 4.43
C VAL A 49 3.65 0.29 4.27
N VAL A 50 3.21 -0.05 3.05
CA VAL A 50 2.90 -1.43 2.68
C VAL A 50 3.98 -1.93 1.73
N VAL A 51 4.55 -3.10 2.05
CA VAL A 51 5.60 -3.74 1.26
C VAL A 51 5.33 -5.23 1.13
N GLY A 52 6.19 -5.95 0.39
CA GLY A 52 6.08 -7.40 0.29
C GLY A 52 4.98 -7.89 -0.65
N PHE A 53 4.58 -7.06 -1.61
CA PHE A 53 3.55 -7.42 -2.58
C PHE A 53 3.85 -8.74 -3.31
N GLY A 54 2.80 -9.53 -3.54
CA GLY A 54 2.88 -10.76 -4.32
C GLY A 54 3.33 -10.54 -5.76
N LYS A 55 3.52 -11.62 -6.53
CA LYS A 55 3.93 -11.52 -7.96
C LYS A 55 2.83 -11.01 -8.90
N LYS A 56 1.59 -11.00 -8.44
CA LYS A 56 0.40 -10.62 -9.22
C LYS A 56 -0.56 -9.87 -8.32
N ALA A 57 -1.27 -8.90 -8.89
CA ALA A 57 -2.42 -8.28 -8.25
C ALA A 57 -3.49 -9.33 -7.93
N VAL A 58 -4.22 -9.10 -6.83
CA VAL A 58 -5.38 -9.87 -6.43
C VAL A 58 -6.49 -9.66 -7.46
N SER A 59 -6.76 -8.39 -7.78
CA SER A 59 -7.71 -7.99 -8.82
C SER A 59 -7.21 -6.77 -9.60
N SER A 60 -7.75 -6.57 -10.80
CA SER A 60 -7.40 -5.48 -11.72
C SER A 60 -8.69 -4.90 -12.29
N HIS A 61 -8.70 -3.62 -12.65
CA HIS A 61 -9.90 -2.85 -13.03
C HIS A 61 -10.78 -3.48 -14.13
N PHE A 62 -10.21 -4.29 -15.02
CA PHE A 62 -10.93 -4.97 -16.10
C PHE A 62 -11.56 -6.31 -15.69
N LYS A 63 -11.34 -6.78 -14.46
CA LYS A 63 -11.91 -8.04 -13.97
C LYS A 63 -13.30 -7.82 -13.36
N GLU A 64 -14.17 -8.80 -13.54
CA GLU A 64 -15.45 -8.86 -12.84
C GLU A 64 -15.24 -8.89 -11.32
N GLY A 65 -16.08 -8.15 -10.57
CA GLY A 65 -15.99 -8.04 -9.11
C GLY A 65 -14.85 -7.14 -8.59
N PHE A 66 -14.18 -6.38 -9.47
CA PHE A 66 -13.10 -5.48 -9.05
C PHE A 66 -13.55 -4.43 -8.00
N GLU A 67 -14.73 -3.85 -8.17
CA GLU A 67 -15.27 -2.84 -7.24
C GLU A 67 -15.41 -3.38 -5.81
N GLU A 68 -15.79 -4.66 -5.66
CA GLU A 68 -15.89 -5.30 -4.35
C GLU A 68 -14.52 -5.41 -3.67
N TRP A 69 -13.48 -5.72 -4.45
CA TRP A 69 -12.10 -5.74 -3.94
C TRP A 69 -11.60 -4.34 -3.56
N VAL A 70 -11.98 -3.31 -4.31
CA VAL A 70 -11.66 -1.91 -3.97
C VAL A 70 -12.31 -1.53 -2.65
N LEU A 71 -13.59 -1.87 -2.45
CA LEU A 71 -14.31 -1.62 -1.19
C LEU A 71 -13.72 -2.38 0.01
N GLN A 72 -13.12 -3.54 -0.24
CA GLN A 72 -12.45 -4.35 0.79
C GLN A 72 -11.01 -3.91 1.08
N SER A 73 -10.46 -2.96 0.33
CA SER A 73 -9.08 -2.54 0.55
C SER A 73 -8.91 -1.74 1.84
N ASP A 74 -7.97 -2.17 2.69
CA ASP A 74 -7.74 -1.62 4.03
C ASP A 74 -7.00 -0.28 3.99
N VAL A 75 -6.25 -0.04 2.91
CA VAL A 75 -5.36 1.13 2.78
C VAL A 75 -5.75 1.94 1.57
N ALA A 76 -6.36 3.11 1.82
CA ALA A 76 -6.51 4.15 0.81
C ALA A 76 -5.16 4.90 0.66
N VAL A 77 -4.39 4.57 -0.37
CA VAL A 77 -3.19 5.34 -0.71
C VAL A 77 -3.64 6.69 -1.27
N LYS A 78 -3.37 7.77 -0.53
CA LYS A 78 -3.62 9.12 -1.03
C LYS A 78 -2.71 9.42 -2.21
N ARG A 79 -3.25 10.08 -3.25
CA ARG A 79 -2.50 10.58 -4.41
C ARG A 79 -1.29 11.38 -3.93
N TRP A 80 -0.14 11.15 -4.56
CA TRP A 80 1.04 11.99 -4.38
C TRP A 80 0.93 13.21 -5.31
N ASP A 81 0.68 14.40 -4.76
CA ASP A 81 0.45 15.64 -5.53
C ASP A 81 1.76 16.31 -6.04
N GLY A 82 2.90 15.62 -6.00
CA GLY A 82 4.11 16.02 -6.72
C GLY A 82 4.94 17.16 -6.12
N GLU A 83 4.57 17.77 -4.99
CA GLU A 83 5.41 18.79 -4.35
C GLU A 83 6.49 18.14 -3.45
N ARG A 84 7.72 18.13 -3.98
CA ARG A 84 8.93 17.78 -3.22
C ARG A 84 9.17 18.83 -2.12
N ALA A 85 9.17 18.38 -0.86
CA ALA A 85 9.89 19.06 0.23
C ALA A 85 11.36 18.64 0.22
#